data_AF-A0A3M1YW69-F1
#
_entry.id   AF-A0A3M1YW69-F1
#
_cell.length_a   1.000
_cell.length_b   1.000
_cell.length_c   1.000
_cell.angle_alpha   90.00
_cell.angle_beta   90.00
_cell.angle_gamma   90.00
#
_symmetry.space_group_name_H-M   'P 1'
#
loop_
_entity.id
_entity.type
_entity.pdbx_description
1 polymer ?
#
loop_
_entity_poly.entity_id
_entity_poly.type
_entity_poly.pdbx_seq_one_letter_code
_entity_poly.pdbx_strand_id
1 'polypeptide(L)'
;MSAELTELNAKLDYLIEQVDAQRQRQAMLEELWRDMQPVIRDASDIAVQELAEVDGAFRMEDLVALMKAFLRNTRTFVKLVEQMEALMDLMPDVNRIMTPAMDQMVEQLALLEEKGFFKFANGMLYIADQVLSAFDEEDVRALGDNIVTILTTVRNMTQPEVMALANRAIESVEAPVEEDVSVWRLMREMRDPATCKGMARMLQMLKALGEQETLGTN
;
A
#
# COMPACT_ATOMS: atom_id res chain seq x y z
N MET A 1 -14.59 -34.96 -61.82
CA MET A 1 -15.64 -33.94 -62.02
C MET A 1 -16.39 -33.57 -60.74
N SER A 2 -16.68 -34.48 -59.80
CA SER A 2 -17.36 -34.11 -58.53
C SER A 2 -16.45 -33.43 -57.50
N ALA A 3 -15.17 -33.82 -57.40
CA ALA A 3 -14.23 -33.27 -56.42
C ALA A 3 -13.84 -31.80 -56.70
N GLU A 4 -13.66 -31.42 -57.96
CA GLU A 4 -13.33 -30.04 -58.37
C GLU A 4 -14.50 -29.07 -58.12
N LEU A 5 -15.75 -29.54 -58.26
CA LEU A 5 -16.94 -28.74 -57.95
C LEU A 5 -17.09 -28.50 -56.44
N THR A 6 -16.68 -29.45 -55.59
CA THR A 6 -16.70 -29.28 -54.14
C THR A 6 -15.62 -28.31 -53.66
N GLU A 7 -14.42 -28.36 -54.24
CA GLU A 7 -13.34 -27.42 -53.92
C GLU A 7 -13.66 -25.99 -54.39
N LEU A 8 -14.31 -25.86 -55.55
CA LEU A 8 -14.75 -24.56 -56.08
C LEU A 8 -15.86 -23.95 -55.21
N ASN A 9 -16.84 -24.75 -54.75
CA ASN A 9 -17.87 -24.29 -53.83
C ASN A 9 -17.27 -23.86 -52.48
N ALA A 10 -16.33 -24.60 -51.92
CA ALA A 10 -15.67 -24.20 -50.67
C ALA A 10 -14.87 -22.89 -50.81
N LYS A 11 -14.21 -22.67 -51.96
CA LYS A 11 -13.50 -21.41 -52.26
C LYS A 11 -14.47 -20.25 -52.51
N LEU A 12 -15.61 -20.51 -53.14
CA LEU A 12 -16.68 -19.52 -53.33
C LEU A 12 -17.32 -19.15 -51.99
N ASP A 13 -17.60 -20.10 -51.12
CA ASP A 13 -18.15 -19.84 -49.79
C ASP A 13 -17.18 -19.02 -48.93
N TYR A 14 -15.88 -19.32 -48.99
CA TYR A 14 -14.84 -18.53 -48.33
C TYR A 14 -14.73 -17.09 -48.90
N LEU A 15 -14.85 -16.93 -50.23
CA LEU A 15 -14.86 -15.61 -50.86
C LEU A 15 -16.13 -14.82 -50.56
N ILE A 16 -17.29 -15.48 -50.46
CA ILE A 16 -18.57 -14.85 -50.09
C ILE A 16 -18.50 -14.37 -48.64
N GLU A 17 -17.95 -15.16 -47.73
CA GLU A 17 -17.76 -14.78 -46.32
C GLU A 17 -16.81 -13.58 -46.16
N GLN A 18 -15.71 -13.53 -46.93
CA GLN A 18 -14.81 -12.37 -46.96
C GLN A 18 -15.47 -11.11 -47.56
N VAL A 19 -16.28 -11.27 -48.62
CA VAL A 19 -16.97 -10.15 -49.27
C VAL A 19 -18.04 -9.57 -48.34
N ASP A 20 -18.75 -10.39 -47.56
CA ASP A 20 -19.74 -9.90 -46.60
C ASP A 20 -19.08 -9.16 -45.42
N ALA A 21 -17.96 -9.64 -44.90
CA ALA A 21 -17.17 -8.93 -43.90
C ALA A 21 -16.57 -7.60 -44.42
N GLN A 22 -16.32 -7.51 -45.73
CA GLN A 22 -15.85 -6.28 -46.39
C GLN A 22 -17.00 -5.28 -46.61
N ARG A 23 -18.21 -5.77 -46.95
CA ARG A 23 -19.41 -4.95 -47.09
C ARG A 23 -19.84 -4.32 -45.77
N GLN A 24 -19.75 -5.05 -44.65
CA GLN A 24 -20.06 -4.49 -43.33
C GLN A 24 -19.11 -3.34 -42.95
N ARG A 25 -17.81 -3.47 -43.26
CA ARG A 25 -16.84 -2.38 -43.07
C ARG A 25 -17.14 -1.19 -43.97
N GLN A 26 -17.53 -1.40 -45.23
CA GLN A 26 -17.93 -0.32 -46.13
C GLN A 26 -19.19 0.40 -45.63
N ALA A 27 -20.19 -0.33 -45.13
CA ALA A 27 -21.41 0.24 -44.58
C ALA A 27 -21.15 1.06 -43.30
N MET A 28 -20.28 0.58 -42.41
CA MET A 28 -19.86 1.31 -41.21
C MET A 28 -19.10 2.60 -41.57
N LEU A 29 -18.26 2.56 -42.61
CA LEU A 29 -17.55 3.74 -43.11
C LEU A 29 -18.51 4.75 -43.78
N GLU A 30 -19.53 4.28 -44.50
CA GLU A 30 -20.55 5.15 -45.10
C GLU A 30 -21.44 5.81 -44.04
N GLU A 31 -21.76 5.10 -42.95
CA GLU A 31 -22.49 5.64 -41.81
C GLU A 31 -21.65 6.68 -41.06
N LEU A 32 -20.39 6.36 -40.74
CA LEU A 32 -19.44 7.33 -40.18
C LEU A 32 -19.28 8.55 -41.08
N TRP A 33 -19.21 8.36 -42.40
CA TRP A 33 -19.12 9.47 -43.35
C TRP A 33 -20.36 10.35 -43.34
N ARG A 34 -21.54 9.74 -43.21
CA ARG A 34 -22.83 10.43 -43.11
C ARG A 34 -22.96 11.19 -41.80
N ASP A 35 -22.47 10.62 -40.70
CA ASP A 35 -22.54 11.22 -39.36
C ASP A 35 -21.46 12.27 -39.13
N MET A 36 -20.35 12.21 -39.86
CA MET A 36 -19.32 13.26 -39.88
C MET A 36 -19.70 14.44 -40.78
N GLN A 37 -20.61 14.25 -41.74
CA GLN A 37 -21.02 15.30 -42.69
C GLN A 37 -21.59 16.57 -42.02
N PRO A 38 -22.40 16.49 -40.95
CA PRO A 38 -22.85 17.66 -40.19
C PRO A 38 -21.71 18.33 -39.44
N VAL A 39 -20.87 17.55 -38.75
CA VAL A 39 -19.73 18.07 -37.97
C VAL A 39 -18.75 18.83 -38.87
N ILE A 40 -18.50 18.34 -40.09
CA ILE A 40 -17.67 19.03 -41.08
C ILE A 40 -18.31 20.35 -41.53
N ARG A 41 -19.65 20.37 -41.68
CA ARG A 41 -20.41 21.57 -42.05
C ARG A 41 -20.36 22.61 -40.93
N ASP A 42 -20.65 22.19 -39.70
CA ASP A 42 -20.68 23.05 -38.52
C ASP A 42 -19.28 23.57 -38.20
N ALA A 43 -18.25 22.74 -38.32
CA ALA A 43 -16.85 23.16 -38.17
C ALA A 43 -16.42 24.15 -39.26
N SER A 44 -16.96 24.05 -40.48
CA SER A 44 -16.72 25.03 -41.54
C SER A 44 -17.38 26.36 -41.23
N ASP A 45 -18.62 26.36 -40.74
CA ASP A 45 -19.34 27.58 -40.39
C ASP A 45 -18.68 28.29 -39.19
N ILE A 46 -18.26 27.52 -38.18
CA ILE A 46 -17.49 28.02 -37.01
C ILE A 46 -16.11 28.52 -37.45
N ALA A 47 -15.38 27.77 -38.29
CA ALA A 47 -14.09 28.21 -38.78
C ALA A 47 -14.20 29.50 -39.60
N VAL A 48 -15.22 29.65 -40.45
CA VAL A 48 -15.44 30.88 -41.22
C VAL A 48 -15.79 32.07 -40.31
N GLN A 49 -16.52 31.83 -39.22
CA GLN A 49 -16.90 32.86 -38.26
C GLN A 49 -15.73 33.27 -37.35
N GLU A 50 -14.96 32.32 -36.83
CA GLU A 50 -13.76 32.56 -36.01
C GLU A 50 -12.60 33.12 -36.83
N LEU A 51 -12.43 32.71 -38.09
CA LEU A 51 -11.44 33.31 -39.01
C LEU A 51 -11.78 34.77 -39.36
N ALA A 52 -13.04 35.19 -39.22
CA ALA A 52 -13.44 36.59 -39.35
C ALA A 52 -13.17 37.41 -38.08
N GLU A 53 -13.07 36.77 -36.92
CA GLU A 53 -12.74 37.41 -35.63
C GLU A 53 -11.22 37.44 -35.35
N VAL A 54 -10.44 36.55 -35.96
CA VAL A 54 -8.97 36.56 -35.89
C VAL A 54 -8.41 37.60 -36.86
N ASP A 55 -8.49 38.86 -36.46
CA ASP A 55 -7.90 39.99 -37.18
C ASP A 55 -6.37 39.87 -37.16
N GLY A 56 -5.80 39.21 -38.18
CA GLY A 56 -4.38 39.26 -38.54
C GLY A 56 -3.49 38.04 -38.25
N ALA A 57 -3.97 36.96 -37.61
CA ALA A 57 -3.11 35.81 -37.27
C ALA A 57 -3.24 34.58 -38.19
N PHE A 58 -4.27 34.50 -39.04
CA PHE A 58 -4.49 33.36 -39.94
C PHE A 58 -4.79 33.87 -41.35
N ARG A 59 -3.81 33.76 -42.25
CA ARG A 59 -3.95 34.22 -43.64
C ARG A 59 -4.30 33.05 -44.55
N MET A 60 -4.86 33.35 -45.73
CA MET A 60 -5.18 32.31 -46.72
C MET A 60 -3.92 31.54 -47.17
N GLU A 61 -2.75 32.18 -47.13
CA GLU A 61 -1.46 31.53 -47.37
C GLU A 61 -1.11 30.47 -46.31
N ASP A 62 -1.50 30.69 -45.04
CA ASP A 62 -1.24 29.74 -43.94
C ASP A 62 -2.10 28.49 -44.08
N LEU A 63 -3.34 28.62 -44.56
CA LEU A 63 -4.23 27.49 -44.85
C LEU A 63 -3.67 26.62 -45.99
N VAL A 64 -3.10 27.24 -47.03
CA VAL A 64 -2.40 26.53 -48.11
C VAL A 64 -1.09 25.91 -47.60
N ALA A 65 -0.36 26.58 -46.71
CA ALA A 65 0.87 26.06 -46.11
C ALA A 65 0.58 24.84 -45.21
N LEU A 66 -0.49 24.88 -44.43
CA LEU A 66 -0.97 23.77 -43.60
C LEU A 66 -1.43 22.59 -44.47
N MET A 67 -2.22 22.84 -45.52
CA MET A 67 -2.62 21.80 -46.48
C MET A 67 -1.39 21.17 -47.15
N LYS A 68 -0.41 21.97 -47.57
CA LYS A 68 0.87 21.46 -48.10
C LYS A 68 1.67 20.70 -47.05
N ALA A 69 1.71 21.16 -45.80
CA ALA A 69 2.41 20.50 -44.71
C ALA A 69 1.77 19.15 -44.37
N PHE A 70 0.45 19.07 -44.35
CA PHE A 70 -0.32 17.86 -44.16
C PHE A 70 -0.10 16.86 -45.31
N LEU A 71 -0.17 17.31 -46.56
CA LEU A 71 0.12 16.50 -47.75
C LEU A 71 1.58 16.02 -47.80
N ARG A 72 2.53 16.89 -47.43
CA ARG A 72 3.95 16.54 -47.35
C ARG A 72 4.22 15.52 -46.25
N ASN A 73 3.53 15.64 -45.12
CA ASN A 73 3.70 14.79 -43.95
C ASN A 73 2.67 13.64 -43.89
N THR A 74 1.89 13.40 -44.93
CA THR A 74 0.84 12.35 -44.92
C THR A 74 1.42 10.99 -44.55
N ARG A 75 2.63 10.66 -45.03
CA ARG A 75 3.32 9.41 -44.64
C ARG A 75 3.64 9.35 -43.14
N THR A 76 3.95 10.47 -42.51
CA THR A 76 4.19 10.56 -41.07
C THR A 76 2.90 10.42 -40.30
N PHE A 77 1.82 11.05 -40.76
CA PHE A 77 0.49 10.90 -40.16
C PHE A 77 -0.03 9.47 -40.26
N VAL A 78 0.12 8.81 -41.41
CA VAL A 78 -0.25 7.41 -41.59
C VAL A 78 0.52 6.51 -40.63
N LYS A 79 1.84 6.70 -40.49
CA LYS A 79 2.65 5.95 -39.51
C LYS A 79 2.21 6.18 -38.06
N LEU A 80 1.80 7.40 -37.72
CA LEU A 80 1.28 7.70 -36.38
C LEU A 80 -0.04 6.98 -36.13
N VAL A 81 -0.94 6.95 -37.13
CA VAL A 81 -2.21 6.22 -37.03
C VAL A 81 -1.97 4.71 -36.90
N GLU A 82 -1.05 4.14 -37.69
CA GLU A 82 -0.64 2.73 -37.59
C GLU A 82 -0.04 2.39 -36.21
N GLN A 83 0.77 3.30 -35.64
CA GLN A 83 1.31 3.13 -34.29
C GLN A 83 0.22 3.21 -33.22
N MET A 84 -0.75 4.11 -33.38
CA MET A 84 -1.90 4.19 -32.48
C MET A 84 -2.79 2.95 -32.59
N GLU A 85 -2.98 2.40 -33.79
CA GLU A 85 -3.69 1.14 -34.01
C GLU A 85 -2.99 -0.02 -33.29
N ALA A 86 -1.66 -0.13 -33.43
CA ALA A 86 -0.88 -1.11 -32.68
C ALA A 86 -0.98 -0.93 -31.15
N LEU A 87 -1.03 0.31 -30.65
CA LEU A 87 -1.23 0.58 -29.21
C LEU A 87 -2.66 0.25 -28.76
N MET A 88 -3.66 0.54 -29.58
CA MET A 88 -5.06 0.19 -29.30
C MET A 88 -5.28 -1.32 -29.34
N ASP A 89 -4.58 -2.04 -30.22
CA ASP A 89 -4.60 -3.50 -30.27
C ASP A 89 -3.95 -4.13 -29.02
N LEU A 90 -2.96 -3.46 -28.42
CA LEU A 90 -2.32 -3.90 -27.18
C LEU A 90 -3.11 -3.55 -25.92
N MET A 91 -3.98 -2.53 -25.95
CA MET A 91 -4.76 -2.11 -24.78
C MET A 91 -5.63 -3.23 -24.17
N PRO A 92 -6.36 -4.05 -24.96
CA PRO A 92 -7.07 -5.21 -24.45
C PRO A 92 -6.17 -6.20 -23.70
N ASP A 93 -4.97 -6.44 -24.21
CA ASP A 93 -4.00 -7.35 -23.59
C ASP A 93 -3.45 -6.79 -22.27
N VAL A 94 -3.14 -5.49 -22.25
CA VAL A 94 -2.75 -4.78 -21.01
C VAL A 94 -3.87 -4.84 -19.99
N ASN A 95 -5.11 -4.55 -20.39
CA ASN A 95 -6.26 -4.58 -19.49
C ASN A 95 -6.51 -6.00 -18.94
N ARG A 96 -6.32 -7.03 -19.77
CA ARG A 96 -6.45 -8.44 -19.38
C ARG A 96 -5.39 -8.88 -18.37
N ILE A 97 -4.19 -8.28 -18.38
CA ILE A 97 -3.13 -8.58 -17.40
C ILE A 97 -3.28 -7.71 -16.14
N MET A 98 -3.63 -6.43 -16.32
CA MET A 98 -3.72 -5.46 -15.25
C MET A 98 -4.89 -5.76 -14.30
N THR A 99 -6.04 -6.16 -14.84
CA THR A 99 -7.23 -6.43 -14.01
C THR A 99 -6.97 -7.54 -12.99
N PRO A 100 -6.52 -8.76 -13.38
CA PRO A 100 -6.19 -9.80 -12.41
C PRO A 100 -5.06 -9.43 -11.44
N ALA A 101 -4.07 -8.66 -11.91
CA ALA A 101 -2.97 -8.21 -11.08
C ALA A 101 -3.45 -7.23 -9.99
N MET A 102 -4.33 -6.29 -10.35
CA MET A 102 -4.95 -5.36 -9.40
C MET A 102 -5.87 -6.09 -8.43
N ASP A 103 -6.68 -7.03 -8.91
CA ASP A 103 -7.56 -7.85 -8.06
C ASP A 103 -6.72 -8.62 -7.02
N GLN A 104 -5.62 -9.24 -7.46
CA GLN A 104 -4.71 -9.95 -6.56
C GLN A 104 -4.01 -9.02 -5.55
N MET A 105 -3.65 -7.80 -5.96
CA MET A 105 -3.12 -6.80 -5.03
C MET A 105 -4.16 -6.37 -4.00
N VAL A 106 -5.39 -6.08 -4.44
CA VAL A 106 -6.49 -5.71 -3.54
C VAL A 106 -6.78 -6.82 -2.55
N GLU A 107 -6.81 -8.08 -3.00
CA GLU A 107 -6.99 -9.23 -2.11
C GLU A 107 -5.86 -9.35 -1.08
N GLN A 108 -4.60 -9.18 -1.51
CA GLN A 108 -3.47 -9.19 -0.57
C GLN A 108 -3.52 -8.04 0.43
N LEU A 109 -3.90 -6.84 -0.01
CA LEU A 109 -4.07 -5.68 0.88
C LEU A 109 -5.22 -5.90 1.85
N ALA A 110 -6.33 -6.50 1.41
CA ALA A 110 -7.46 -6.86 2.27
C ALA A 110 -7.04 -7.91 3.32
N LEU A 111 -6.25 -8.91 2.94
CA LEU A 111 -5.70 -9.89 3.88
C LEU A 111 -4.76 -9.25 4.92
N LEU A 112 -3.96 -8.26 4.51
CA LEU A 112 -3.13 -7.48 5.43
C LEU A 112 -3.99 -6.62 6.37
N GLU A 113 -5.07 -6.04 5.87
CA GLU A 113 -6.03 -5.29 6.67
C GLU A 113 -6.76 -6.17 7.69
N GLU A 114 -7.24 -7.34 7.28
CA GLU A 114 -7.90 -8.32 8.15
C GLU A 114 -6.96 -8.79 9.27
N LYS A 115 -5.69 -9.03 8.94
CA LYS A 115 -4.64 -9.34 9.92
C LYS A 115 -4.26 -8.15 10.81
N GLY A 116 -4.85 -6.98 10.59
CA GLY A 116 -4.63 -5.78 11.38
C GLY A 116 -3.30 -5.09 11.12
N PHE A 117 -2.60 -5.42 10.02
CA PHE A 117 -1.28 -4.88 9.70
C PHE A 117 -1.32 -3.34 9.60
N PHE A 118 -2.33 -2.77 8.95
CA PHE A 118 -2.47 -1.31 8.84
C PHE A 118 -2.68 -0.64 10.19
N LYS A 119 -3.48 -1.24 11.09
CA LYS A 119 -3.70 -0.71 12.45
C LYS A 119 -2.41 -0.77 13.26
N PHE A 120 -1.67 -1.87 13.16
CA PHE A 120 -0.37 -2.01 13.80
C PHE A 120 0.65 -1.01 13.26
N ALA A 121 0.77 -0.86 11.93
CA ALA A 121 1.67 0.09 11.29
C ALA A 121 1.37 1.54 11.70
N ASN A 122 0.10 1.94 11.70
CA ASN A 122 -0.31 3.26 12.19
C ASN A 122 0.04 3.46 13.67
N GLY A 123 -0.15 2.44 14.51
CA GLY A 123 0.27 2.48 15.91
C GLY A 123 1.78 2.64 16.07
N MET A 124 2.57 1.94 15.25
CA MET A 124 4.03 2.07 15.25
C MET A 124 4.49 3.46 14.79
N LEU A 125 3.84 4.05 13.78
CA LEU A 125 4.12 5.41 13.34
C LEU A 125 3.81 6.44 14.44
N TYR A 126 2.68 6.27 15.15
CA TYR A 126 2.35 7.11 16.29
C TYR A 126 3.39 7.01 17.41
N ILE A 127 3.81 5.79 17.77
CA ILE A 127 4.88 5.59 18.76
C ILE A 127 6.19 6.22 18.29
N ALA A 128 6.56 6.02 17.03
CA ALA A 128 7.77 6.62 16.45
C ALA A 128 7.73 8.15 16.52
N ASP A 129 6.59 8.78 16.21
CA ASP A 129 6.42 10.23 16.29
C ASP A 129 6.56 10.77 17.73
N GLN A 130 5.97 10.08 18.71
CA GLN A 130 6.13 10.43 20.13
C GLN A 130 7.57 10.29 20.60
N VAL A 131 8.25 9.22 20.18
CA VAL A 131 9.66 8.96 20.53
C VAL A 131 10.57 10.02 19.90
N LEU A 132 10.41 10.32 18.62
CA LEU A 132 11.19 11.36 17.92
C LEU A 132 10.94 12.77 18.45
N SER A 133 9.75 13.03 19.02
CA SER A 133 9.43 14.33 19.63
C SER A 133 10.01 14.49 21.05
N ALA A 134 10.20 13.38 21.76
CA ALA A 134 10.62 13.39 23.17
C ALA A 134 12.12 13.11 23.38
N PHE A 135 12.76 12.45 22.43
CA PHE A 135 14.13 11.95 22.53
C PHE A 135 14.96 12.41 21.32
N ASP A 136 16.26 12.60 21.53
CA ASP A 136 17.18 12.92 20.45
C ASP A 136 17.62 11.67 19.65
N GLU A 137 18.40 11.84 18.59
CA GLU A 137 18.83 10.73 17.73
C GLU A 137 19.67 9.67 18.47
N GLU A 138 20.49 10.10 19.44
CA GLU A 138 21.32 9.19 20.23
C GLU A 138 20.46 8.37 21.20
N ASP A 139 19.50 9.00 21.86
CA ASP A 139 18.54 8.36 22.75
C ASP A 139 17.66 7.33 22.00
N VAL A 140 17.20 7.67 20.80
CA VAL A 140 16.40 6.74 19.97
C VAL A 140 17.22 5.52 19.55
N ARG A 141 18.51 5.70 19.23
CA ARG A 141 19.39 4.59 18.89
C ARG A 141 19.65 3.70 20.10
N ALA A 142 19.94 4.29 21.27
CA ALA A 142 20.12 3.55 22.52
C ALA A 142 18.83 2.79 22.93
N LEU A 143 17.66 3.39 22.70
CA LEU A 143 16.37 2.73 22.89
C LEU A 143 16.21 1.54 21.94
N GLY A 144 16.53 1.70 20.66
CA GLY A 144 16.49 0.63 19.66
C GLY A 144 17.38 -0.57 20.04
N ASP A 145 18.58 -0.31 20.52
CA ASP A 145 19.53 -1.35 20.93
C ASP A 145 19.08 -2.11 22.19
N ASN A 146 18.31 -1.45 23.07
CA ASN A 146 17.89 -2.01 24.35
C ASN A 146 16.38 -2.34 24.43
N ILE A 147 15.62 -2.17 23.34
CA ILE A 147 14.16 -2.31 23.37
C ILE A 147 13.71 -3.69 23.82
N VAL A 148 14.43 -4.75 23.43
CA VAL A 148 14.13 -6.14 23.85
C VAL A 148 14.32 -6.30 25.36
N THR A 149 15.40 -5.74 25.91
CA THR A 149 15.69 -5.77 27.35
C THR A 149 14.62 -5.01 28.12
N ILE A 150 14.26 -3.81 27.68
CA ILE A 150 13.21 -2.98 28.29
C ILE A 150 11.86 -3.72 28.26
N LEU A 151 11.43 -4.22 27.10
CA LEU A 151 10.17 -4.94 26.97
C LEU A 151 10.13 -6.23 27.79
N THR A 152 11.26 -6.95 27.88
CA THR A 152 11.39 -8.15 28.72
C THR A 152 11.31 -7.79 30.20
N THR A 153 11.92 -6.68 30.60
CA THR A 153 11.89 -6.19 31.98
C THR A 153 10.48 -5.80 32.39
N VAL A 154 9.79 -5.00 31.55
CA VAL A 154 8.38 -4.63 31.76
C VAL A 154 7.52 -5.89 31.84
N ARG A 155 7.68 -6.84 30.90
CA ARG A 155 6.98 -8.12 30.94
C ARG A 155 7.22 -8.85 32.27
N ASN A 156 8.47 -8.92 32.73
CA ASN A 156 8.85 -9.58 33.97
C ASN A 156 8.26 -8.90 35.21
N MET A 157 8.19 -7.57 35.23
CA MET A 157 7.55 -6.82 36.30
C MET A 157 6.03 -6.99 36.31
N THR A 158 5.42 -7.16 35.13
CA THR A 158 3.97 -7.43 35.01
C THR A 158 3.58 -8.89 35.28
N GLN A 159 4.54 -9.75 35.66
CA GLN A 159 4.21 -11.13 36.02
C GLN A 159 3.37 -11.17 37.31
N PRO A 160 2.38 -12.08 37.41
CA PRO A 160 1.46 -12.16 38.54
C PRO A 160 2.15 -12.25 39.90
N GLU A 161 3.28 -12.96 39.97
CA GLU A 161 4.05 -13.18 41.19
C GLU A 161 4.66 -11.89 41.71
N VAL A 162 5.22 -11.06 40.81
CA VAL A 162 5.83 -9.77 41.16
C VAL A 162 4.75 -8.77 41.59
N MET A 163 3.64 -8.72 40.86
CA MET A 163 2.49 -7.88 41.21
C MET A 163 1.87 -8.28 42.56
N ALA A 164 1.75 -9.58 42.85
CA ALA A 164 1.24 -10.06 44.13
C ALA A 164 2.17 -9.70 45.30
N LEU A 165 3.48 -9.71 45.08
CA LEU A 165 4.45 -9.25 46.08
C LEU A 165 4.36 -7.74 46.30
N ALA A 166 4.26 -6.95 45.22
CA ALA A 166 4.11 -5.50 45.29
C ALA A 166 2.83 -5.09 46.04
N ASN A 167 1.69 -5.71 45.71
CA ASN A 167 0.41 -5.43 46.38
C ASN A 167 0.46 -5.77 47.87
N ARG A 168 1.03 -6.91 48.26
CA ARG A 168 1.21 -7.28 49.68
C ARG A 168 2.13 -6.32 50.43
N ALA A 169 3.16 -5.80 49.77
CA ALA A 169 4.05 -4.81 50.37
C ALA A 169 3.32 -3.48 50.61
N ILE A 170 2.52 -3.02 49.65
CA ILE A 170 1.70 -1.80 49.79
C ILE A 170 0.68 -1.96 50.93
N GLU A 171 -0.03 -3.08 50.97
CA GLU A 171 -0.97 -3.41 52.06
C GLU A 171 -0.29 -3.41 53.44
N SER A 172 0.99 -3.82 53.52
CA SER A 172 1.75 -3.81 54.78
C SER A 172 2.22 -2.43 55.23
N VAL A 173 2.34 -1.46 54.30
CA VAL A 173 2.75 -0.08 54.59
C VAL A 173 1.55 0.78 55.01
N GLU A 174 0.35 0.48 54.50
CA GLU A 174 -0.89 1.15 54.90
C GLU A 174 -1.43 0.67 56.25
N ALA A 175 -0.98 -0.48 56.75
CA ALA A 175 -1.34 -0.96 58.07
C ALA A 175 -0.70 -0.04 59.15
N PRO A 176 -1.49 0.54 60.07
CA PRO A 176 -0.94 1.38 61.13
C PRO A 176 0.01 0.55 61.98
N VAL A 177 1.28 0.98 62.04
CA VAL A 177 2.29 0.36 62.90
C VAL A 177 1.89 0.67 64.35
N GLU A 178 1.56 -0.37 65.11
CA GLU A 178 1.21 -0.26 66.53
C GLU A 178 2.42 0.27 67.31
N GLU A 179 2.28 1.43 67.99
CA GLU A 179 3.40 2.20 68.57
C GLU A 179 4.17 1.48 69.69
N ASP A 180 3.65 0.39 70.26
CA ASP A 180 4.26 -0.34 71.38
C ASP A 180 4.96 -1.64 70.95
N VAL A 181 6.02 -1.50 70.17
CA VAL A 181 6.91 -2.62 69.85
C VAL A 181 7.94 -2.81 70.98
N SER A 182 7.66 -3.72 71.91
CA SER A 182 8.59 -4.11 72.98
C SER A 182 9.73 -5.02 72.48
N VAL A 183 10.96 -4.82 72.98
CA VAL A 183 12.17 -5.61 72.66
C VAL A 183 11.97 -7.12 72.81
N TRP A 184 11.17 -7.55 73.80
CA TRP A 184 10.85 -8.97 73.99
C TRP A 184 9.90 -9.52 72.91
N ARG A 185 8.96 -8.68 72.45
CA ARG A 185 8.00 -9.01 71.39
C ARG A 185 8.74 -9.20 70.06
N LEU A 186 9.67 -8.28 69.73
CA LEU A 186 10.61 -8.40 68.61
C LEU A 186 11.42 -9.70 68.64
N MET A 187 12.01 -10.06 69.79
CA MET A 187 12.77 -11.31 69.91
C MET A 187 11.90 -12.55 69.69
N ARG A 188 10.63 -12.52 70.12
CA ARG A 188 9.68 -13.62 69.86
C ARG A 188 9.26 -13.70 68.39
N GLU A 189 9.14 -12.55 67.73
CA GLU A 189 8.72 -12.39 66.35
C GLU A 189 9.82 -12.78 65.35
N MET A 190 11.09 -12.57 65.71
CA MET A 190 12.23 -13.14 64.96
C MET A 190 12.24 -14.69 64.97
N ARG A 191 11.57 -15.31 65.95
CA ARG A 191 11.43 -16.77 66.03
C ARG A 191 10.17 -17.30 65.33
N ASP A 192 9.37 -16.43 64.73
CA ASP A 192 8.20 -16.82 63.96
C ASP A 192 8.61 -17.49 62.63
N PRO A 193 7.95 -18.59 62.22
CA PRO A 193 8.27 -19.29 60.98
C PRO A 193 8.10 -18.44 59.71
N ALA A 194 7.16 -17.48 59.69
CA ALA A 194 6.95 -16.60 58.55
C ALA A 194 8.10 -15.57 58.44
N THR A 195 8.51 -14.96 59.57
CA THR A 195 9.66 -14.04 59.64
C THR A 195 10.96 -14.73 59.22
N CYS A 196 11.23 -15.94 59.72
CA CYS A 196 12.39 -16.74 59.30
C CYS A 196 12.38 -17.04 57.80
N LYS A 197 11.21 -17.42 57.22
CA LYS A 197 11.07 -17.67 55.78
C LYS A 197 11.26 -16.40 54.94
N GLY A 198 10.78 -15.26 55.42
CA GLY A 198 10.98 -13.96 54.77
C GLY A 198 12.46 -13.57 54.74
N MET A 199 13.15 -13.67 55.88
CA MET A 199 14.58 -13.39 55.99
C MET A 199 15.42 -14.34 55.13
N ALA A 200 15.08 -15.63 55.07
CA ALA A 200 15.75 -16.58 54.19
C ALA A 200 15.59 -16.23 52.70
N ARG A 201 14.41 -15.75 52.28
CA ARG A 201 14.19 -15.26 50.90
C ARG A 201 14.97 -13.98 50.60
N MET A 202 15.02 -13.03 51.54
CA MET A 202 15.85 -11.83 51.39
C MET A 202 17.33 -12.20 51.26
N LEU A 203 17.83 -13.14 52.07
CA LEU A 203 19.20 -13.64 51.95
C LEU A 203 19.47 -14.33 50.61
N GLN A 204 18.49 -15.07 50.07
CA GLN A 204 18.60 -15.66 48.72
C GLN A 204 18.62 -14.61 47.62
N MET A 205 17.79 -13.56 47.72
CA MET A 205 17.80 -12.44 46.78
C MET A 205 19.13 -11.68 46.83
N LEU A 206 19.62 -11.37 48.04
CA LEU A 206 20.92 -10.73 48.24
C LEU A 206 22.06 -11.58 47.67
N LYS A 207 22.00 -12.91 47.85
CA LYS A 207 22.97 -13.83 47.26
C LYS A 207 22.91 -13.85 45.73
N ALA A 208 21.70 -13.86 45.14
CA ALA A 208 21.53 -13.81 43.69
C ALA A 208 22.03 -12.50 43.08
N LEU A 209 21.84 -11.37 43.77
CA LEU A 209 22.37 -10.07 43.36
C LEU A 209 23.92 -10.06 43.44
N GLY A 210 24.50 -10.62 44.50
CA GLY A 210 25.96 -10.74 44.64
C GLY A 210 26.62 -11.70 43.65
N GLU A 211 25.92 -12.75 43.22
CA GLU A 211 26.42 -13.68 42.19
C GLU A 211 26.35 -13.05 40.78
N GLN A 212 25.40 -12.16 40.50
CA GLN A 212 25.32 -11.43 39.22
C GLN A 212 26.51 -10.48 39.00
N GLU A 213 27.03 -9.83 40.06
CA GLU A 213 28.25 -9.00 39.96
C GLU A 213 29.50 -9.81 39.54
N THR A 214 29.56 -11.09 39.88
CA THR A 214 30.70 -11.96 39.51
C THR A 214 30.71 -12.41 38.05
N LEU A 215 29.61 -12.23 37.30
CA LEU A 215 29.50 -12.60 35.88
C LEU A 215 29.67 -11.40 34.91
N GLY A 216 29.80 -10.18 35.43
CA GLY A 216 29.97 -8.94 34.66
C GLY A 216 31.42 -8.42 34.57
N THR A 217 32.40 -9.17 35.05
CA THR A 217 33.83 -8.85 34.90
C THR A 217 34.52 -9.87 33.98
N ASN A 218 34.29 -9.72 32.68
CA ASN A 218 35.21 -10.12 31.60
C ASN A 218 34.87 -9.35 30.32
#